data_AF-A0A2U1L2F6-F1
#
_entry.id   AF-A0A2U1L2F6-F1
#
_cell.length_a   1.000
_cell.length_b   1.000
_cell.length_c   1.000
_cell.angle_alpha   90.00
_cell.angle_beta   90.00
_cell.angle_gamma   90.00
#
_symmetry.space_group_name_H-M   'P 1'
#
loop_
_entity.id
_entity.type
_entity.pdbx_description
1 polymer ?
#
loop_
_entity_poly.entity_id
_entity_poly.type
_entity_poly.pdbx_seq_one_letter_code
_entity_poly.pdbx_strand_id
1 'polypeptide(L)'
;MGAHPEGAGSGGSGSNGCTYKEFAAYRPKEFDGKGGAIALTRWVEKMESVMDISGCTEGQKVKYAASSLVNKALTWWNTQIQARGRVAAMGMTWEDFKALMVEEFCPSNEM
;
A
#
# COMPACT_ATOMS: atom_id res chain seq x y z
N MET A 1 22.51 16.90 -32.20
CA MET A 1 23.14 16.11 -31.12
C MET A 1 22.96 16.84 -29.81
N GLY A 2 22.11 16.34 -28.92
CA GLY A 2 21.94 16.84 -27.55
C GLY A 2 21.69 15.63 -26.67
N ALA A 3 22.55 15.44 -25.67
CA ALA A 3 22.72 14.21 -24.91
C ALA A 3 21.48 13.82 -24.11
N HIS A 4 21.10 12.55 -24.21
CA HIS A 4 20.20 11.87 -23.30
C HIS A 4 21.02 11.46 -22.05
N PRO A 5 20.62 11.81 -20.81
CA PRO A 5 21.16 11.11 -19.67
C PRO A 5 20.41 9.79 -19.54
N GLU A 6 21.05 8.72 -20.00
CA GLU A 6 20.73 7.36 -19.62
C GLU A 6 20.95 7.22 -18.10
N GLY A 7 19.84 7.13 -17.36
CA GLY A 7 19.87 6.78 -15.94
C GLY A 7 20.15 5.29 -15.79
N ALA A 8 21.42 4.96 -15.60
CA ALA A 8 21.88 3.62 -15.24
C ALA A 8 21.69 3.34 -13.73
N GLY A 9 21.31 2.10 -13.42
CA GLY A 9 21.47 1.45 -12.10
C GLY A 9 20.14 1.22 -11.36
N SER A 10 19.76 0.02 -10.93
CA SER A 10 20.62 -1.08 -10.51
C SER A 10 19.96 -2.45 -10.77
N GLY A 11 20.73 -3.35 -11.39
CA GLY A 11 20.53 -4.77 -11.17
C GLY A 11 20.80 -5.13 -9.71
N GLY A 12 19.97 -6.00 -9.17
CA GLY A 12 20.12 -6.57 -7.83
C GLY A 12 19.39 -7.91 -7.79
N SER A 13 20.07 -8.97 -8.20
CA SER A 13 19.66 -10.33 -7.84
C SER A 13 19.93 -10.50 -6.35
N GLY A 14 18.87 -10.67 -5.56
CA GLY A 14 18.96 -10.90 -4.12
C GLY A 14 17.79 -10.26 -3.38
N SER A 15 16.69 -11.01 -3.22
CA SER A 15 15.74 -11.04 -2.07
C SER A 15 15.58 -9.82 -1.15
N ASN A 16 15.71 -8.60 -1.66
CA ASN A 16 15.57 -7.34 -0.94
C ASN A 16 14.60 -6.50 -1.76
N GLY A 17 13.31 -6.53 -1.42
CA GLY A 17 12.29 -5.83 -2.21
C GLY A 17 12.46 -4.31 -2.27
N CYS A 18 11.53 -3.64 -2.95
CA CYS A 18 11.50 -2.21 -3.23
C CYS A 18 11.87 -1.29 -2.04
N THR A 19 12.65 -0.23 -2.28
CA THR A 19 12.82 0.84 -1.28
C THR A 19 11.57 1.72 -1.21
N TYR A 20 11.35 2.38 -0.06
CA TYR A 20 10.25 3.34 0.06
C TYR A 20 10.38 4.50 -0.93
N LYS A 21 11.61 4.90 -1.29
CA LYS A 21 11.87 5.96 -2.25
C LYS A 21 11.40 5.58 -3.66
N GLU A 22 11.66 4.35 -4.08
CA GLU A 22 11.17 3.83 -5.37
C GLU A 22 9.65 3.75 -5.36
N PHE A 23 9.06 3.20 -4.30
CA PHE A 23 7.60 3.15 -4.13
C PHE A 23 6.96 4.55 -4.21
N ALA A 24 7.48 5.52 -3.45
CA ALA A 24 6.97 6.89 -3.42
C ALA A 24 7.12 7.62 -4.76
N ALA A 25 8.13 7.26 -5.57
CA ALA A 25 8.32 7.84 -6.90
C ALA A 25 7.15 7.55 -7.85
N TYR A 26 6.45 6.42 -7.67
CA TYR A 26 5.25 6.07 -8.43
C TYR A 26 3.99 6.79 -7.95
N ARG A 27 4.09 7.63 -6.91
CA ARG A 27 2.99 8.43 -6.34
C ARG A 27 1.78 7.55 -6.04
N PRO A 28 1.90 6.65 -5.06
CA PRO A 28 0.78 5.80 -4.65
C PRO A 28 -0.44 6.66 -4.35
N LYS A 29 -1.60 6.20 -4.79
CA LYS A 29 -2.86 6.90 -4.53
C LYS A 29 -3.14 6.88 -3.04
N GLU A 30 -3.59 8.00 -2.49
CA GLU A 30 -4.05 8.04 -1.10
C GLU A 30 -5.47 7.48 -0.96
N PHE A 31 -5.77 6.91 0.20
CA PHE A 31 -7.13 6.50 0.56
C PHE A 31 -7.58 7.23 1.82
N ASP A 32 -8.70 7.96 1.72
CA ASP A 32 -9.22 8.78 2.81
C ASP A 32 -10.31 8.08 3.65
N GLY A 33 -10.71 6.87 3.26
CA GLY A 33 -11.79 6.11 3.90
C GLY A 33 -13.19 6.44 3.38
N LYS A 34 -13.32 7.10 2.22
CA LYS A 34 -14.59 7.44 1.59
C LYS A 34 -14.78 6.76 0.23
N GLY A 35 -16.02 6.75 -0.26
CA GLY A 35 -16.38 6.26 -1.60
C GLY A 35 -16.72 4.76 -1.67
N GLY A 36 -16.86 4.10 -0.52
CA GLY A 36 -17.38 2.74 -0.39
C GLY A 36 -16.51 1.68 -1.08
N ALA A 37 -17.15 0.55 -1.39
CA ALA A 37 -16.50 -0.62 -1.98
C ALA A 37 -15.71 -0.29 -3.25
N ILE A 38 -16.29 0.50 -4.16
CA ILE A 38 -15.70 0.83 -5.46
C ILE A 38 -14.42 1.67 -5.30
N ALA A 39 -14.43 2.66 -4.40
CA ALA A 39 -13.26 3.49 -4.17
C ALA A 39 -12.13 2.68 -3.53
N LEU A 40 -12.47 1.79 -2.59
CA LEU A 40 -11.53 0.88 -1.97
C LEU A 40 -10.91 -0.07 -3.01
N THR A 41 -11.72 -0.76 -3.82
CA THR A 41 -11.23 -1.69 -4.85
C THR A 41 -10.27 -1.00 -5.81
N ARG A 42 -10.63 0.18 -6.34
CA ARG A 42 -9.75 0.93 -7.25
C ARG A 42 -8.45 1.37 -6.59
N TRP A 43 -8.48 1.67 -5.29
CA TRP A 43 -7.27 2.01 -4.55
C TRP A 43 -6.37 0.78 -4.37
N VAL A 44 -6.95 -0.37 -4.00
CA VAL A 44 -6.23 -1.65 -3.86
C VAL A 44 -5.57 -2.05 -5.18
N GLU A 45 -6.32 -2.07 -6.28
CA GLU A 45 -5.79 -2.43 -7.60
C GLU A 45 -4.61 -1.53 -8.01
N LYS A 46 -4.75 -0.21 -7.79
CA LYS A 46 -3.68 0.74 -8.10
C LYS A 46 -2.47 0.54 -7.20
N MET A 47 -2.69 0.23 -5.93
CA MET A 47 -1.63 -0.01 -4.95
C MET A 47 -0.86 -1.30 -5.28
N GLU A 48 -1.56 -2.38 -5.60
CA GLU A 48 -0.97 -3.65 -6.03
C GLU A 48 -0.13 -3.47 -7.30
N SER A 49 -0.62 -2.69 -8.28
CA SER A 49 0.14 -2.35 -9.48
C SER A 49 1.44 -1.61 -9.16
N VAL A 50 1.42 -0.64 -8.24
CA VAL A 50 2.64 0.07 -7.82
C VAL A 50 3.62 -0.86 -7.10
N MET A 51 3.12 -1.73 -6.22
CA MET A 51 3.94 -2.70 -5.50
C MET A 51 4.59 -3.73 -6.41
N ASP A 52 3.86 -4.21 -7.42
CA ASP A 52 4.36 -5.17 -8.41
C ASP A 52 5.45 -4.55 -9.28
N ILE A 53 5.20 -3.37 -9.86
CA ILE A 53 6.18 -2.64 -10.69
C ILE A 53 7.45 -2.29 -9.92
N SER A 54 7.31 -1.92 -8.64
CA SER A 54 8.46 -1.57 -7.80
C SER A 54 9.19 -2.79 -7.23
N GLY A 55 8.62 -3.99 -7.32
CA GLY A 55 9.23 -5.22 -6.78
C GLY A 55 9.14 -5.33 -5.25
N CYS A 56 8.02 -4.88 -4.66
CA CYS A 56 7.82 -4.95 -3.21
C CYS A 56 7.59 -6.38 -2.72
N THR A 57 8.29 -6.75 -1.65
CA THR A 57 8.08 -8.04 -0.97
C THR A 57 6.80 -8.02 -0.14
N GLU A 58 6.30 -9.21 0.21
CA GLU A 58 5.10 -9.36 1.05
C GLU A 58 5.21 -8.56 2.37
N GLY A 59 6.36 -8.59 3.03
CA GLY A 59 6.61 -7.86 4.28
C GLY A 59 6.75 -6.34 4.15
N GLN A 60 6.71 -5.81 2.92
CA GLN A 60 6.73 -4.37 2.62
C GLN A 60 5.34 -3.85 2.23
N LYS A 61 4.48 -4.69 1.64
CA LYS A 61 3.19 -4.26 1.09
C LYS A 61 2.34 -3.50 2.11
N VAL A 62 2.05 -4.10 3.27
CA VAL A 62 1.22 -3.47 4.30
C VAL A 62 1.84 -2.17 4.82
N LYS A 63 3.16 -2.16 5.07
CA LYS A 63 3.87 -0.97 5.57
C LYS A 63 3.75 0.20 4.58
N TYR A 64 3.87 -0.08 3.30
CA TYR A 64 3.88 0.95 2.26
C TYR A 64 2.46 1.43 1.95
N ALA A 65 1.49 0.52 1.85
CA ALA A 65 0.08 0.88 1.73
C ALA A 65 -0.43 1.71 2.92
N ALA A 66 -0.06 1.33 4.14
CA ALA A 66 -0.40 2.07 5.36
C ALA A 66 0.09 3.52 5.31
N SER A 67 1.22 3.79 4.64
CA SER A 67 1.75 5.15 4.49
C SER A 67 0.89 6.04 3.58
N SER A 68 0.02 5.45 2.76
CA SER A 68 -0.89 6.13 1.84
C SER A 68 -2.31 6.26 2.40
N LEU A 69 -2.55 5.84 3.65
CA LEU A 69 -3.83 6.07 4.32
C LEU A 69 -3.86 7.47 4.90
N VAL A 70 -4.96 8.18 4.69
CA VAL A 70 -5.18 9.55 5.18
C VAL A 70 -6.55 9.67 5.85
N ASN A 71 -6.79 10.77 6.56
CA ASN A 71 -8.08 11.11 7.17
C ASN A 71 -8.69 9.95 7.98
N LYS A 72 -9.93 9.54 7.65
CA LYS A 72 -10.66 8.47 8.37
C LYS A 72 -9.90 7.15 8.31
N ALA A 73 -9.29 6.84 7.16
CA ALA A 73 -8.52 5.61 7.00
C ALA A 73 -7.27 5.58 7.87
N LEU A 74 -6.57 6.71 8.01
CA LEU A 74 -5.41 6.82 8.89
C LEU A 74 -5.80 6.66 10.37
N THR A 75 -6.89 7.30 10.79
CA THR A 75 -7.42 7.16 12.16
C THR A 75 -7.76 5.71 12.46
N TRP A 76 -8.46 5.03 11.55
CA TRP A 76 -8.77 3.61 11.68
C TRP A 76 -7.52 2.74 11.76
N TRP A 77 -6.53 2.97 10.89
CA TRP A 77 -5.30 2.18 10.89
C TRP A 77 -4.50 2.34 12.18
N ASN A 78 -4.47 3.56 12.75
CA ASN A 78 -3.89 3.79 14.06
C ASN A 78 -4.61 3.00 15.16
N THR A 79 -5.94 2.89 15.11
CA THR A 79 -6.70 2.03 16.03
C THR A 79 -6.32 0.55 15.88
N GLN A 80 -6.12 0.05 14.65
CA GLN A 80 -5.65 -1.32 14.42
C GLN A 80 -4.24 -1.54 15.01
N ILE A 81 -3.34 -0.57 14.87
CA ILE A 81 -2.00 -0.61 15.49
C ILE A 81 -2.10 -0.65 17.01
N GLN A 82 -2.99 0.12 17.63
CA GLN A 82 -3.18 0.12 19.09
C GLN A 82 -3.76 -1.21 19.58
N ALA A 83 -4.74 -1.77 18.87
CA ALA A 83 -5.41 -3.01 19.27
C ALA A 83 -4.49 -4.25 19.17
N ARG A 84 -3.61 -4.30 18.17
CA ARG A 84 -2.80 -5.50 17.86
C ARG A 84 -1.32 -5.35 18.19
N GLY A 85 -0.85 -4.11 18.34
CA GLY A 85 0.57 -3.77 18.39
C GLY A 85 1.16 -3.52 17.00
N ARG A 86 2.10 -2.58 16.91
CA ARG A 86 2.73 -2.14 15.65
C ARG A 86 3.38 -3.28 14.87
N VAL A 87 4.11 -4.18 15.55
CA VAL A 87 4.83 -5.28 14.89
C VAL A 87 3.85 -6.25 14.24
N ALA A 88 2.79 -6.64 14.97
CA ALA A 88 1.76 -7.53 14.44
C ALA A 88 0.96 -6.86 13.32
N ALA A 89 0.57 -5.59 13.48
CA ALA A 89 -0.18 -4.86 12.46
C ALA A 89 0.62 -4.68 11.15
N MET A 90 1.92 -4.38 11.25
CA MET A 90 2.77 -4.20 10.06
C MET A 90 3.28 -5.51 9.47
N GLY A 91 3.14 -6.62 10.21
CA GLY A 91 3.57 -7.96 9.80
C GLY A 91 2.44 -8.84 9.26
N MET A 92 1.19 -8.33 9.21
CA MET A 92 0.08 -9.07 8.62
C MET A 92 0.28 -9.27 7.12
N THR A 93 -0.40 -10.27 6.56
CA THR A 93 -0.37 -10.48 5.11
C THR A 93 -1.12 -9.36 4.39
N TRP A 94 -0.81 -9.17 3.11
CA TRP A 94 -1.56 -8.23 2.29
C TRP A 94 -3.04 -8.62 2.15
N GLU A 95 -3.35 -9.92 2.15
CA GLU A 95 -4.72 -10.42 2.10
C GLU A 95 -5.50 -10.08 3.37
N ASP A 96 -4.90 -10.29 4.55
CA ASP A 96 -5.51 -9.91 5.83
C ASP A 96 -5.77 -8.40 5.90
N PHE A 97 -4.81 -7.61 5.41
CA PHE A 97 -4.97 -6.16 5.34
C PHE A 97 -6.16 -5.76 4.45
N LYS A 98 -6.29 -6.34 3.25
CA LYS A 98 -7.43 -6.09 2.35
C LYS A 98 -8.76 -6.50 2.99
N ALA A 99 -8.82 -7.67 3.63
CA ALA A 99 -10.03 -8.13 4.30
C ALA A 99 -10.52 -7.12 5.35
N LEU A 100 -9.60 -6.61 6.17
CA LEU A 100 -9.91 -5.61 7.20
C LEU A 100 -10.37 -4.28 6.62
N MET A 101 -9.78 -3.85 5.50
CA MET A 101 -10.23 -2.65 4.82
C MET A 101 -11.64 -2.82 4.26
N VAL A 102 -11.97 -4.00 3.72
CA VAL A 102 -13.32 -4.31 3.25
C VAL A 102 -14.30 -4.30 4.42
N GLU A 103 -13.98 -4.96 5.53
CA GLU A 103 -14.84 -4.97 6.73
C GLU A 103 -15.13 -3.56 7.27
N GLU A 104 -14.15 -2.66 7.22
CA GLU A 104 -14.31 -1.28 7.73
C GLU A 104 -14.99 -0.32 6.73
N PHE A 105 -14.63 -0.40 5.45
CA PHE A 105 -14.98 0.63 4.46
C PHE A 105 -15.99 0.16 3.40
N CYS A 106 -16.37 -1.11 3.38
CA CYS A 106 -17.43 -1.67 2.55
C CYS A 106 -18.67 -1.96 3.43
N PRO A 107 -19.62 -1.03 3.57
CA PRO A 107 -20.84 -1.28 4.31
C PRO A 107 -21.65 -2.42 3.64
N SER A 108 -22.25 -3.29 4.46
CA SER A 108 -22.94 -4.52 4.01
C SER A 108 -24.10 -4.31 3.03
N ASN A 109 -24.51 -3.07 2.76
CA ASN A 109 -25.52 -2.71 1.78
C ASN A 109 -24.97 -2.49 0.35
N GLU A 110 -23.65 -2.60 0.16
CA GLU A 110 -22.97 -2.48 -1.14
C GLU A 110 -22.50 -3.84 -1.71
N MET A 111 -22.80 -4.96 -1.03
CA MET A 111 -22.63 -6.35 -1.52
C MET A 111 -23.96 -6.96 -1.92
#